data_AF-X7Z5H5-F1
#
_entry.id   AF-X7Z5H5-F1
#
_cell.length_a   1.000
_cell.length_b   1.000
_cell.length_c   1.000
_cell.angle_alpha   90.00
_cell.angle_beta   90.00
_cell.angle_gamma   90.00
#
_symmetry.space_group_name_H-M   'P 1'
#
loop_
_entity.id
_entity.type
_entity.pdbx_description
1 polymer ?
#
loop_
_entity_poly.entity_id
_entity_poly.type
_entity_poly.pdbx_seq_one_letter_code
_entity_poly.pdbx_strand_id
1 'polypeptide(L)'
;MITESFVAVMALITASILDQHLYFTLNAPAAQTGGTATTAAQYVNHLGLSEAPITAEQINQAAAGVGEQSIVSRTGGAPTLAFGMSEVLHRVLGGTGLKAFWYHFAVMFEALFILTTVDAGTRVARFMLSDGLGNAGGPLARLRDPSWRPGAWACSLAVVAAWGSILLIGVTDPLGGINTLFPLFGIANQLLAAIALTVTTVVVIKKGHLKWSWIPGLPLLWDLAVTLTASWQKIFSRDPAVGYWTQHSQYVAAKHAGKTVFGSAKNAHQLDEVIRNTFIQGSLSILFAAVVIVVLVAGIAVSSNVIRGVGKPLTEDLPVPSKIFAPAGLVSTPGERAVKKQWDAHLLTTRAGPPSGGPGANHLESASSAG
;
A
#
# COMPACT_ATOMS: atom_id res chain seq x y z
N MET A 1 7.25 -2.11 6.82
CA MET A 1 7.91 -3.14 5.98
C MET A 1 8.13 -4.46 6.70
N ILE A 2 9.04 -4.61 7.68
CA ILE A 2 9.29 -5.94 8.32
C ILE A 2 8.05 -6.46 9.08
N THR A 3 7.39 -5.61 9.87
CA THR A 3 6.16 -5.99 10.61
C THR A 3 5.00 -6.31 9.65
N GLU A 4 4.85 -5.56 8.55
CA GLU A 4 3.85 -5.85 7.51
C GLU A 4 4.15 -7.19 6.81
N SER A 5 5.43 -7.46 6.52
CA SER A 5 5.85 -8.74 5.93
C SER A 5 5.59 -9.90 6.88
N PHE A 6 5.79 -9.70 8.19
CA PHE A 6 5.44 -10.69 9.20
C PHE A 6 3.93 -10.98 9.21
N VAL A 7 3.07 -9.95 9.20
CA VAL A 7 1.61 -10.13 9.12
C VAL A 7 1.21 -10.84 7.83
N ALA A 8 1.81 -10.50 6.69
CA ALA A 8 1.55 -11.16 5.41
C ALA A 8 1.92 -12.65 5.44
N VAL A 9 3.06 -13.00 6.04
CA VAL A 9 3.48 -14.40 6.23
C VAL A 9 2.52 -15.13 7.17
N MET A 10 2.09 -14.49 8.27
CA MET A 10 1.08 -15.06 9.16
C MET A 10 -0.23 -15.33 8.43
N ALA A 11 -0.73 -14.39 7.62
CA ALA A 11 -1.93 -14.58 6.81
C ALA A 11 -1.79 -15.75 5.82
N LEU A 12 -0.62 -15.92 5.20
CA LEU A 12 -0.34 -17.07 4.32
C LEU A 12 -0.35 -18.39 5.08
N ILE A 13 0.31 -18.44 6.24
CA ILE A 13 0.29 -19.62 7.11
C ILE A 13 -1.15 -19.95 7.50
N THR A 14 -1.90 -18.94 7.94
CA THR A 14 -3.31 -19.07 8.33
C THR A 14 -4.19 -19.58 7.19
N ALA A 15 -3.98 -19.09 5.96
CA ALA A 15 -4.69 -19.60 4.78
C ALA A 15 -4.34 -21.07 4.48
N SER A 16 -3.08 -21.48 4.68
CA SER A 16 -2.61 -22.84 4.37
C SER A 16 -3.06 -23.91 5.37
N ILE A 17 -3.44 -23.54 6.59
CA ILE A 17 -3.90 -24.46 7.64
C ILE A 17 -5.42 -24.61 7.69
N LEU A 18 -6.15 -23.74 7.00
CA LEU A 18 -7.60 -23.79 6.94
C LEU A 18 -8.04 -24.93 6.03
N ASP A 19 -9.13 -25.58 6.43
CA ASP A 19 -9.87 -26.50 5.56
C ASP A 19 -10.20 -25.76 4.25
N GLN A 20 -9.91 -26.41 3.13
CA GLN A 20 -10.02 -25.86 1.79
C GLN A 20 -11.46 -25.47 1.50
N HIS A 21 -12.44 -26.27 1.92
CA HIS A 21 -13.85 -25.97 1.70
C HIS A 21 -14.28 -24.74 2.50
N LEU A 22 -13.83 -24.60 3.74
CA LEU A 22 -14.05 -23.38 4.54
C LEU A 22 -13.35 -22.15 3.95
N TYR A 23 -12.11 -22.30 3.49
CA TYR A 23 -11.35 -21.22 2.85
C TYR A 23 -12.09 -20.69 1.61
N PHE A 24 -12.56 -21.57 0.72
CA PHE A 24 -13.32 -21.17 -0.46
C PHE A 24 -14.74 -20.70 -0.11
N THR A 25 -15.38 -21.24 0.92
CA THR A 25 -16.68 -20.74 1.41
C THR A 25 -16.58 -19.28 1.86
N LEU A 26 -15.48 -18.93 2.54
CA LEU A 26 -15.19 -17.59 3.02
C LEU A 26 -14.83 -16.65 1.86
N ASN A 27 -13.98 -17.09 0.93
CA ASN A 27 -13.35 -16.22 -0.07
C ASN A 27 -14.00 -16.23 -1.46
N ALA A 28 -14.90 -17.16 -1.76
CA ALA A 28 -15.58 -17.16 -3.05
C ALA A 28 -16.62 -16.02 -3.12
N PRO A 29 -16.73 -15.32 -4.27
CA PRO A 29 -17.71 -14.27 -4.47
C PRO A 29 -19.15 -14.73 -4.22
N ALA A 30 -19.99 -13.84 -3.68
CA ALA A 30 -21.41 -14.12 -3.44
C ALA A 30 -22.16 -14.54 -4.73
N ALA A 31 -21.68 -14.09 -5.89
CA ALA A 31 -22.21 -14.50 -7.20
C ALA A 31 -22.06 -16.01 -7.49
N GLN A 32 -21.06 -16.67 -6.90
CA GLN A 32 -20.80 -18.10 -7.05
C GLN A 32 -21.41 -18.89 -5.90
N THR A 33 -21.28 -18.40 -4.67
CA THR A 33 -21.76 -19.10 -3.48
C THR A 33 -23.26 -18.95 -3.25
N GLY A 34 -23.93 -18.00 -3.89
CA GLY A 34 -25.34 -17.68 -3.64
C GLY A 34 -25.62 -17.03 -2.27
N GLY A 35 -24.59 -16.75 -1.46
CA GLY A 35 -24.71 -16.07 -0.17
C GLY A 35 -25.31 -16.89 0.98
N THR A 36 -25.65 -18.17 0.75
CA THR A 36 -26.18 -19.07 1.79
C THR A 36 -25.25 -20.24 2.03
N ALA A 37 -25.28 -20.83 3.23
CA ALA A 37 -24.47 -22.00 3.56
C ALA A 37 -24.77 -23.20 2.63
N THR A 38 -26.02 -23.38 2.23
CA THR A 38 -26.44 -24.47 1.34
C THR A 38 -25.85 -24.33 -0.06
N THR A 39 -26.01 -23.16 -0.68
CA THR A 39 -25.48 -22.91 -2.03
C THR A 39 -23.96 -22.81 -2.02
N ALA A 40 -23.36 -22.33 -0.92
CA ALA A 40 -21.91 -22.31 -0.76
C ALA A 40 -21.33 -23.73 -0.68
N ALA A 41 -21.92 -24.62 0.13
CA ALA A 41 -21.51 -26.02 0.24
C ALA A 41 -21.56 -26.73 -1.13
N GLN A 42 -22.64 -26.52 -1.90
CA GLN A 42 -22.75 -27.04 -3.26
C GLN A 42 -21.60 -26.53 -4.14
N TYR A 43 -21.36 -25.22 -4.15
CA TYR A 43 -20.29 -24.62 -4.94
C TYR A 43 -18.91 -25.19 -4.60
N VAL A 44 -18.53 -25.20 -3.32
CA VAL A 44 -17.16 -25.61 -2.92
C VAL A 44 -16.93 -27.10 -3.11
N ASN A 45 -17.95 -27.95 -2.94
CA ASN A 45 -17.84 -29.39 -3.18
C ASN A 45 -17.66 -29.72 -4.67
N HIS A 46 -18.05 -28.83 -5.58
CA HIS A 46 -17.79 -28.98 -7.02
C HIS A 46 -16.38 -28.59 -7.45
N LEU A 47 -15.56 -28.02 -6.56
CA LEU A 47 -14.20 -27.57 -6.90
C LEU A 47 -13.15 -28.69 -6.93
N GLY A 48 -13.52 -29.94 -6.57
CA GLY A 48 -12.60 -31.08 -6.59
C GLY A 48 -11.49 -30.99 -5.54
N LEU A 49 -11.82 -30.43 -4.36
CA LEU A 49 -10.89 -30.24 -3.25
C LEU A 49 -10.50 -31.58 -2.61
N SER A 50 -9.34 -31.62 -1.94
CA SER A 50 -8.77 -32.88 -1.44
C SER A 50 -9.43 -33.41 -0.16
N GLU A 51 -10.18 -32.55 0.54
CA GLU A 51 -10.81 -32.87 1.81
C GLU A 51 -12.22 -33.45 1.63
N ALA A 52 -12.83 -33.95 2.71
CA ALA A 52 -14.20 -34.45 2.66
C ALA A 52 -15.19 -33.33 2.31
N PRO A 53 -16.27 -33.62 1.55
CA PRO A 53 -17.27 -32.63 1.21
C PRO A 53 -17.86 -31.97 2.46
N ILE A 54 -18.01 -30.65 2.41
CA ILE A 54 -18.58 -29.88 3.51
C ILE A 54 -20.11 -29.83 3.41
N THR A 55 -20.78 -29.78 4.54
CA THR A 55 -22.23 -29.61 4.66
C THR A 55 -22.59 -28.18 5.05
N ALA A 56 -23.82 -27.75 4.72
CA ALA A 56 -24.35 -26.45 5.14
C ALA A 56 -24.36 -26.30 6.67
N GLU A 57 -24.63 -27.40 7.38
CA GLU A 57 -24.64 -27.45 8.85
C GLU A 57 -23.25 -27.15 9.42
N GLN A 58 -22.19 -27.74 8.85
CA GLN A 58 -20.80 -27.45 9.27
C GLN A 58 -20.42 -25.99 9.01
N ILE A 59 -20.88 -25.39 7.90
CA ILE A 59 -20.64 -23.97 7.62
C ILE A 59 -21.36 -23.08 8.64
N ASN A 60 -22.61 -23.40 8.99
CA ASN A 60 -23.36 -22.65 10.00
C ASN A 60 -22.73 -22.79 11.40
N GLN A 61 -22.27 -23.99 11.75
CA GLN A 61 -21.55 -24.22 13.00
C GLN A 61 -20.22 -23.46 13.04
N ALA A 62 -19.50 -23.39 11.92
CA ALA A 62 -18.28 -22.59 11.81
C ALA A 62 -18.56 -21.09 12.02
N ALA A 63 -19.66 -20.58 11.47
CA ALA A 63 -20.10 -19.20 11.69
C ALA A 63 -20.48 -18.93 13.16
N ALA A 64 -21.29 -19.81 13.76
CA ALA A 64 -21.67 -19.72 15.16
C ALA A 64 -20.45 -19.79 16.10
N GLY A 65 -19.45 -20.62 15.78
CA GLY A 65 -18.23 -20.76 16.57
C GLY A 65 -17.36 -19.51 16.61
N VAL A 66 -17.49 -18.60 15.64
CA VAL A 66 -16.83 -17.28 15.66
C VAL A 66 -17.77 -16.14 16.07
N GLY A 67 -19.03 -16.44 16.38
CA GLY A 67 -20.04 -15.46 16.79
C GLY A 67 -20.66 -14.67 15.63
N GLU A 68 -20.60 -15.19 14.40
CA GLU A 68 -21.12 -14.53 13.19
C GLU A 68 -22.38 -15.23 12.68
N GLN A 69 -23.31 -14.47 12.10
CA GLN A 69 -24.52 -15.01 11.47
C GLN A 69 -24.19 -15.81 10.19
N SER A 70 -23.12 -15.41 9.49
CA SER A 70 -22.63 -16.09 8.29
C SER A 70 -21.17 -15.73 8.05
N ILE A 71 -20.41 -16.73 7.62
CA ILE A 71 -19.04 -16.60 7.12
C ILE A 71 -18.98 -16.71 5.59
N VAL A 72 -20.11 -16.94 4.91
CA VAL A 72 -20.14 -17.13 3.46
C VAL A 72 -19.78 -15.83 2.75
N SER A 73 -18.83 -15.89 1.80
CA SER A 73 -18.44 -14.77 0.94
C SER A 73 -17.98 -13.51 1.67
N ARG A 74 -17.38 -13.65 2.86
CA ARG A 74 -16.58 -12.59 3.47
C ARG A 74 -15.20 -12.57 2.83
N THR A 75 -15.18 -12.15 1.56
CA THR A 75 -13.98 -12.21 0.71
C THR A 75 -12.88 -11.29 1.22
N GLY A 76 -11.67 -11.82 1.37
CA GLY A 76 -10.48 -11.02 1.67
C GLY A 76 -9.48 -11.74 2.58
N GLY A 77 -8.25 -11.23 2.59
CA GLY A 77 -7.22 -11.72 3.50
C GLY A 77 -7.58 -11.51 4.97
N ALA A 78 -8.30 -10.43 5.26
CA ALA A 78 -8.71 -10.02 6.59
C ALA A 78 -9.60 -11.06 7.32
N PRO A 79 -10.80 -11.40 6.79
CA PRO A 79 -11.62 -12.48 7.35
C PRO A 79 -10.88 -13.81 7.45
N THR A 80 -10.03 -14.13 6.47
CA THR A 80 -9.26 -15.40 6.45
C THR A 80 -8.26 -15.47 7.58
N LEU A 81 -7.48 -14.39 7.77
CA LEU A 81 -6.53 -14.26 8.86
C LEU A 81 -7.25 -14.35 10.20
N ALA A 82 -8.34 -13.61 10.38
CA ALA A 82 -9.11 -13.63 11.62
C ALA A 82 -9.67 -15.03 11.93
N PHE A 83 -10.26 -15.68 10.92
CA PHE A 83 -10.85 -17.01 11.08
C PHE A 83 -9.80 -18.06 11.43
N GLY A 84 -8.70 -18.14 10.68
CA GLY A 84 -7.69 -19.16 11.00
C GLY A 84 -6.82 -18.80 12.23
N MET A 85 -6.62 -17.52 12.56
CA MET A 85 -6.01 -17.13 13.84
C MET A 85 -6.90 -17.56 15.02
N SER A 86 -8.22 -17.39 14.91
CA SER A 86 -9.16 -17.89 15.91
C SER A 86 -9.08 -19.41 16.07
N GLU A 87 -8.87 -20.13 14.97
CA GLU A 87 -8.78 -21.59 14.96
C GLU A 87 -7.47 -22.08 15.60
N VAL A 88 -6.34 -21.43 15.31
CA VAL A 88 -5.05 -21.74 15.92
C VAL A 88 -5.06 -21.42 17.42
N LEU A 89 -5.50 -20.23 17.80
CA LEU A 89 -5.45 -19.79 19.20
C LEU A 89 -6.43 -20.57 20.08
N HIS A 90 -7.60 -20.93 19.54
CA HIS A 90 -8.52 -21.83 20.23
C HIS A 90 -7.90 -23.20 20.52
N ARG A 91 -7.15 -23.77 19.55
CA ARG A 91 -6.48 -25.07 19.72
C ARG A 91 -5.31 -25.02 20.70
N VAL A 92 -4.55 -23.92 20.72
CA VAL A 92 -3.33 -23.78 21.54
C VAL A 92 -3.62 -23.33 22.97
N LEU A 93 -4.51 -22.36 23.16
CA LEU A 93 -4.75 -21.73 24.47
C LEU A 93 -5.95 -22.33 25.22
N GLY A 94 -6.82 -23.08 24.52
CA GLY A 94 -8.00 -23.75 25.10
C GLY A 94 -9.12 -22.79 25.49
N GLY A 95 -10.38 -23.26 25.40
CA GLY A 95 -11.57 -22.53 25.83
C GLY A 95 -12.57 -22.32 24.68
N THR A 96 -13.66 -23.10 24.68
CA THR A 96 -14.70 -23.11 23.65
C THR A 96 -15.38 -21.75 23.43
N GLY A 97 -15.34 -20.85 24.42
CA GLY A 97 -15.86 -19.48 24.32
C GLY A 97 -14.90 -18.44 23.74
N LEU A 98 -13.60 -18.75 23.58
CA LEU A 98 -12.59 -17.77 23.18
C LEU A 98 -12.42 -17.66 21.65
N LYS A 99 -12.96 -18.60 20.86
CA LYS A 99 -12.83 -18.55 19.39
C LYS A 99 -13.47 -17.29 18.81
N ALA A 100 -14.69 -16.96 19.23
CA ALA A 100 -15.35 -15.71 18.85
C ALA A 100 -14.56 -14.47 19.28
N PHE A 101 -14.00 -14.48 20.51
CA PHE A 101 -13.15 -13.40 21.00
C PHE A 101 -11.91 -13.20 20.11
N TRP A 102 -11.18 -14.28 19.80
CA TRP A 102 -9.97 -14.20 18.97
C TRP A 102 -10.27 -13.76 17.53
N TYR A 103 -11.39 -14.21 16.96
CA TYR A 103 -11.86 -13.76 15.66
C TYR A 103 -12.12 -12.24 15.65
N HIS A 104 -12.92 -11.73 16.59
CA HIS A 104 -13.25 -10.31 16.68
C HIS A 104 -12.03 -9.45 17.04
N PHE A 105 -11.15 -9.96 17.90
CA PHE A 105 -9.88 -9.31 18.23
C PHE A 105 -9.00 -9.14 16.99
N ALA A 106 -8.86 -10.19 16.17
CA ALA A 106 -8.07 -10.13 14.94
C ALA A 106 -8.64 -9.12 13.93
N VAL A 107 -9.97 -9.15 13.70
CA VAL A 107 -10.65 -8.18 12.81
C VAL A 107 -10.47 -6.74 13.31
N MET A 108 -10.66 -6.50 14.61
CA MET A 108 -10.48 -5.16 15.19
C MET A 108 -9.03 -4.67 15.12
N PHE A 109 -8.08 -5.55 15.41
CA PHE A 109 -6.66 -5.24 15.34
C PHE A 109 -6.23 -4.85 13.92
N GLU A 110 -6.71 -5.58 12.91
CA GLU A 110 -6.46 -5.25 11.51
C GLU A 110 -7.13 -3.92 11.11
N ALA A 111 -8.36 -3.68 11.55
CA ALA A 111 -9.03 -2.40 11.30
C ALA A 111 -8.24 -1.23 11.90
N LEU A 112 -7.66 -1.37 13.09
CA LEU A 112 -6.79 -0.35 13.70
C LEU A 112 -5.52 -0.11 12.86
N PHE A 113 -4.94 -1.17 12.31
CA PHE A 113 -3.78 -1.05 11.42
C PHE A 113 -4.13 -0.28 10.12
N ILE A 114 -5.27 -0.60 9.51
CA ILE A 114 -5.78 0.11 8.33
C ILE A 114 -6.05 1.57 8.67
N LEU A 115 -6.74 1.86 9.78
CA LEU A 115 -7.04 3.23 10.21
C LEU A 115 -5.77 4.04 10.50
N THR A 116 -4.75 3.42 11.08
CA THR A 116 -3.44 4.07 11.29
C THR A 116 -2.79 4.44 9.96
N THR A 117 -2.88 3.55 8.97
CA THR A 117 -2.39 3.81 7.61
C THR A 117 -3.15 4.95 6.93
N VAL A 118 -4.49 4.97 7.07
CA VAL A 118 -5.34 6.04 6.52
C VAL A 118 -5.08 7.37 7.23
N ASP A 119 -4.84 7.40 8.54
CA ASP A 119 -4.45 8.61 9.29
C ASP A 119 -3.12 9.18 8.77
N ALA A 120 -2.08 8.34 8.74
CA ALA A 120 -0.77 8.73 8.25
C ALA A 120 -0.84 9.20 6.78
N GLY A 121 -1.57 8.44 5.95
CA GLY A 121 -1.84 8.77 4.55
C GLY A 121 -2.58 10.09 4.39
N THR A 122 -3.57 10.39 5.22
CA THR A 122 -4.32 11.65 5.21
C THR A 122 -3.42 12.84 5.55
N ARG A 123 -2.51 12.67 6.52
CA ARG A 123 -1.53 13.69 6.86
C ARG A 123 -0.60 13.99 5.68
N VAL A 124 -0.06 12.95 5.04
CA VAL A 124 0.84 13.10 3.87
C VAL A 124 0.07 13.68 2.68
N ALA A 125 -1.11 13.15 2.35
CA ALA A 125 -1.93 13.61 1.24
C ALA A 125 -2.33 15.08 1.39
N ARG A 126 -2.62 15.54 2.61
CA ARG A 126 -2.85 16.97 2.87
C ARG A 126 -1.65 17.81 2.48
N PHE A 127 -0.43 17.41 2.86
CA PHE A 127 0.79 18.11 2.50
C PHE A 127 1.05 18.09 0.99
N MET A 128 0.84 16.94 0.35
CA MET A 128 0.99 16.80 -1.11
C MET A 128 -0.04 17.65 -1.87
N LEU A 129 -1.28 17.72 -1.39
CA LEU A 129 -2.32 18.58 -1.97
C LEU A 129 -1.98 20.06 -1.81
N SER A 130 -1.56 20.48 -0.61
CA SER A 130 -1.18 21.87 -0.36
C SER A 130 0.04 22.30 -1.19
N ASP A 131 1.04 21.42 -1.35
CA ASP A 131 2.23 21.69 -2.14
C ASP A 131 1.93 21.69 -3.65
N GLY A 132 1.13 20.73 -4.11
CA GLY A 132 0.69 20.63 -5.50
C GLY A 132 -0.13 21.86 -5.94
N LEU A 133 -1.10 22.28 -5.14
CA LEU A 133 -1.88 23.49 -5.41
C LEU A 133 -1.03 24.76 -5.27
N GLY A 134 -0.05 24.77 -4.36
CA GLY A 134 0.90 25.87 -4.18
C GLY A 134 1.72 26.17 -5.44
N ASN A 135 2.00 25.16 -6.27
CA ASN A 135 2.76 25.31 -7.50
C ASN A 135 1.97 25.95 -8.66
N ALA A 136 0.64 26.07 -8.56
CA ALA A 136 -0.20 26.72 -9.58
C ALA A 136 -0.14 28.27 -9.56
N GLY A 137 0.54 28.87 -8.57
CA GLY A 137 0.75 30.31 -8.47
C GLY A 137 -0.47 31.12 -8.01
N GLY A 138 -0.31 32.45 -7.90
CA GLY A 138 -1.37 33.37 -7.49
C GLY A 138 -1.83 33.20 -6.04
N PRO A 139 -3.14 33.30 -5.72
CA PRO A 139 -3.65 33.18 -4.35
C PRO A 139 -3.43 31.77 -3.76
N LEU A 140 -3.24 30.75 -4.60
CA LEU A 140 -2.97 29.37 -4.19
C LEU A 140 -1.52 29.18 -3.70
N ALA A 141 -0.58 30.08 -4.02
CA ALA A 141 0.78 30.03 -3.48
C ALA A 141 0.81 30.11 -1.93
N ARG A 142 -0.21 30.72 -1.31
CA ARG A 142 -0.38 30.76 0.15
C ARG A 142 -0.64 29.38 0.77
N LEU A 143 -1.11 28.40 -0.01
CA LEU A 143 -1.30 27.02 0.45
C LEU A 143 0.01 26.32 0.77
N ARG A 144 1.14 26.81 0.22
CA ARG A 144 2.46 26.26 0.52
C ARG A 144 2.91 26.56 1.95
N ASP A 145 2.33 27.55 2.61
CA ASP A 145 2.61 27.85 4.01
C ASP A 145 1.80 26.92 4.94
N PRO A 146 2.43 25.97 5.65
CA PRO A 146 1.73 25.05 6.53
C PRO A 146 1.08 25.74 7.72
N SER A 147 1.53 26.95 8.07
CA SER A 147 1.01 27.73 9.20
C SER A 147 -0.31 28.43 8.86
N TRP A 148 -0.68 28.50 7.57
CA TRP A 148 -1.94 29.10 7.14
C TRP A 148 -3.13 28.18 7.43
N ARG A 149 -3.71 28.35 8.62
CA ARG A 149 -4.80 27.50 9.15
C ARG A 149 -6.00 27.32 8.21
N PRO A 150 -6.54 28.36 7.55
CA PRO A 150 -7.66 28.18 6.62
C PRO A 150 -7.32 27.26 5.44
N GLY A 151 -6.12 27.41 4.86
CA GLY A 151 -5.65 26.56 3.77
C GLY A 151 -5.40 25.12 4.25
N ALA A 152 -4.79 24.97 5.42
CA ALA A 152 -4.57 23.65 6.02
C ALA A 152 -5.89 22.92 6.29
N TRP A 153 -6.91 23.60 6.84
CA TRP A 153 -8.24 23.01 7.07
C TRP A 153 -8.97 22.67 5.78
N ALA A 154 -8.92 23.55 4.77
CA ALA A 154 -9.53 23.29 3.47
C ALA A 154 -8.91 22.05 2.79
N CYS A 155 -7.57 21.95 2.78
CA CYS A 155 -6.88 20.78 2.26
C CYS A 155 -7.19 19.51 3.07
N SER A 156 -7.25 19.59 4.41
CA SER A 156 -7.66 18.46 5.25
C SER A 156 -9.07 17.99 4.90
N LEU A 157 -10.03 18.92 4.83
CA LEU A 157 -11.42 18.61 4.52
C LEU A 157 -11.55 17.99 3.13
N ALA A 158 -10.82 18.51 2.14
CA ALA A 158 -10.80 17.97 0.79
C ALA A 158 -10.26 16.53 0.75
N VAL A 159 -9.15 16.25 1.47
CA VAL A 159 -8.57 14.90 1.53
C VAL A 159 -9.50 13.94 2.27
N VAL A 160 -10.08 14.35 3.40
CA VAL A 160 -11.04 13.52 4.15
C VAL A 160 -12.29 13.25 3.32
N ALA A 161 -12.81 14.27 2.62
CA ALA A 161 -13.93 14.11 1.70
C ALA A 161 -13.59 13.17 0.54
N ALA A 162 -12.37 13.23 0.01
CA ALA A 162 -11.90 12.30 -1.02
C ALA A 162 -11.87 10.86 -0.50
N TRP A 163 -11.31 10.60 0.69
CA TRP A 163 -11.37 9.27 1.33
C TRP A 163 -12.81 8.80 1.57
N GLY A 164 -13.66 9.70 2.09
CA GLY A 164 -15.08 9.42 2.32
C GLY A 164 -15.82 9.10 1.01
N SER A 165 -15.47 9.76 -0.10
CA SER A 165 -16.05 9.47 -1.41
C SER A 165 -15.67 8.07 -1.90
N ILE A 166 -14.43 7.64 -1.70
CA ILE A 166 -13.98 6.28 -2.04
C ILE A 166 -14.70 5.24 -1.18
N LEU A 167 -14.89 5.51 0.12
CA LEU A 167 -15.68 4.65 1.01
C LEU A 167 -17.14 4.54 0.50
N LEU A 168 -17.78 5.67 0.18
CA LEU A 168 -19.15 5.68 -0.33
C LEU A 168 -19.26 4.89 -1.64
N ILE A 169 -18.35 5.08 -2.59
CA ILE A 169 -18.31 4.30 -3.84
C ILE A 169 -18.13 2.80 -3.52
N GLY A 170 -17.22 2.47 -2.60
CA GLY A 170 -16.94 1.09 -2.19
C GLY A 170 -18.15 0.36 -1.58
N VAL A 171 -18.98 1.06 -0.81
CA VAL A 171 -20.16 0.48 -0.13
C VAL A 171 -21.41 0.50 -1.01
N THR A 172 -21.60 1.54 -1.84
CA THR A 172 -22.85 1.74 -2.59
C THR A 172 -22.88 1.07 -3.95
N ASP A 173 -21.72 0.79 -4.57
CA ASP A 173 -21.62 0.18 -5.91
C ASP A 173 -21.14 -1.29 -5.80
N PRO A 174 -22.06 -2.28 -5.75
CA PRO A 174 -21.70 -3.69 -5.56
C PRO A 174 -20.97 -4.31 -6.76
N LEU A 175 -21.08 -3.73 -7.97
CA LEU A 175 -20.43 -4.24 -9.17
C LEU A 175 -19.10 -3.55 -9.47
N GLY A 176 -18.90 -2.31 -9.02
CA GLY A 176 -17.66 -1.59 -9.26
C GLY A 176 -17.25 -0.58 -8.20
N GLY A 177 -17.55 -0.85 -6.94
CA GLY A 177 -16.78 -0.35 -5.80
C GLY A 177 -15.44 -1.07 -5.68
N ILE A 178 -15.32 -2.00 -4.73
CA ILE A 178 -14.06 -2.72 -4.45
C ILE A 178 -13.57 -3.52 -5.67
N ASN A 179 -14.48 -4.16 -6.41
CA ASN A 179 -14.13 -5.12 -7.48
C ASN A 179 -13.45 -4.48 -8.70
N THR A 180 -13.72 -3.21 -8.99
CA THR A 180 -13.08 -2.45 -10.08
C THR A 180 -11.87 -1.67 -9.58
N LEU A 181 -11.89 -1.15 -8.34
CA LEU A 181 -10.74 -0.47 -7.77
C LEU A 181 -9.57 -1.42 -7.50
N PHE A 182 -9.84 -2.69 -7.18
CA PHE A 182 -8.81 -3.67 -6.83
C PHE A 182 -7.79 -3.92 -7.96
N PRO A 183 -8.18 -4.17 -9.23
CA PRO A 183 -7.24 -4.20 -10.36
C PRO A 183 -6.42 -2.91 -10.51
N LEU A 184 -7.04 -1.75 -10.27
CA LEU A 184 -6.36 -0.46 -10.39
C LEU A 184 -5.30 -0.28 -9.28
N PHE A 185 -5.58 -0.72 -8.05
CA PHE A 185 -4.62 -0.72 -6.94
C PHE A 185 -3.37 -1.55 -7.27
N GLY A 186 -3.54 -2.73 -7.86
CA GLY A 186 -2.43 -3.57 -8.26
C GLY A 186 -1.49 -2.87 -9.24
N ILE A 187 -2.04 -2.27 -10.30
CA ILE A 187 -1.26 -1.53 -11.30
C ILE A 187 -0.62 -0.28 -10.68
N ALA A 188 -1.39 0.51 -9.91
CA ALA A 188 -0.89 1.72 -9.26
C ALA A 188 0.27 1.43 -8.30
N ASN A 189 0.22 0.31 -7.57
CA ASN A 189 1.29 -0.07 -6.66
C ASN A 189 2.59 -0.43 -7.40
N GLN A 190 2.50 -1.16 -8.51
CA GLN A 190 3.68 -1.44 -9.34
C GLN A 190 4.23 -0.16 -9.98
N LEU A 191 3.36 0.72 -10.47
CA LEU A 191 3.77 2.03 -11.00
C LEU A 191 4.45 2.91 -9.93
N LEU A 192 4.02 2.84 -8.67
CA LEU A 192 4.70 3.51 -7.57
C LEU A 192 6.06 2.87 -7.26
N ALA A 193 6.17 1.54 -7.33
CA ALA A 193 7.44 0.84 -7.22
C ALA A 193 8.42 1.27 -8.33
N ALA A 194 7.95 1.43 -9.57
CA ALA A 194 8.73 1.94 -10.68
C ALA A 194 9.29 3.35 -10.39
N ILE A 195 8.47 4.25 -9.82
CA ILE A 195 8.92 5.59 -9.39
C ILE A 195 10.00 5.47 -8.31
N ALA A 196 9.76 4.66 -7.28
CA ALA A 196 10.71 4.48 -6.18
C ALA A 196 12.05 3.90 -6.66
N LEU A 197 12.03 2.90 -7.54
CA LEU A 197 13.21 2.29 -8.15
C LEU A 197 13.93 3.26 -9.10
N THR A 198 13.19 4.10 -9.84
CA THR A 198 13.76 5.18 -10.66
C THR A 198 14.51 6.16 -9.79
N VAL A 199 13.89 6.68 -8.74
CA VAL A 199 14.52 7.63 -7.80
C VAL A 199 15.73 6.99 -7.12
N THR A 200 15.61 5.74 -6.67
CA THR A 200 16.71 5.00 -6.05
C THR A 200 17.90 4.87 -7.01
N THR A 201 17.64 4.53 -8.28
CA THR A 201 18.68 4.44 -9.33
C THR A 201 19.37 5.79 -9.53
N VAL A 202 18.60 6.88 -9.62
CA VAL A 202 19.14 8.25 -9.75
C VAL A 202 20.01 8.61 -8.55
N VAL A 203 19.59 8.29 -7.32
CA VAL A 203 20.35 8.57 -6.09
C VAL A 203 21.67 7.80 -6.08
N VAL A 204 21.68 6.52 -6.44
CA VAL A 204 22.91 5.70 -6.53
C VAL A 204 23.90 6.32 -7.52
N ILE A 205 23.41 6.78 -8.67
CA ILE A 205 24.25 7.45 -9.68
C ILE A 205 24.78 8.79 -9.16
N LYS A 206 23.92 9.60 -8.50
CA LYS A 206 24.33 10.87 -7.87
C LYS A 206 25.38 10.71 -6.78
N LYS A 207 25.38 9.59 -6.04
CA LYS A 207 26.41 9.27 -5.04
C LYS A 207 27.73 8.77 -5.65
N GLY A 208 27.85 8.74 -6.99
CA GLY A 208 29.06 8.28 -7.68
C GLY A 208 29.21 6.76 -7.75
N HIS A 209 28.20 6.01 -7.31
CA HIS A 209 28.21 4.54 -7.30
C HIS A 209 27.68 3.94 -8.61
N LEU A 210 28.12 4.46 -9.76
CA LEU A 210 27.63 4.04 -11.08
C LEU A 210 27.79 2.53 -11.31
N LYS A 211 28.88 1.92 -10.82
CA LYS A 211 29.10 0.47 -10.89
C LYS A 211 27.97 -0.36 -10.23
N TRP A 212 27.27 0.21 -9.25
CA TRP A 212 26.22 -0.45 -8.48
C TRP A 212 24.81 -0.07 -8.93
N SER A 213 24.65 0.78 -9.95
CA SER A 213 23.34 1.24 -10.42
C SER A 213 22.49 0.13 -11.05
N TRP A 214 23.09 -1.00 -11.44
CA TRP A 214 22.35 -2.17 -11.91
C TRP A 214 21.53 -2.84 -10.81
N ILE A 215 21.88 -2.68 -9.53
CA ILE A 215 21.15 -3.27 -8.39
C ILE A 215 19.70 -2.75 -8.36
N PRO A 216 19.44 -1.42 -8.36
CA PRO A 216 18.07 -0.91 -8.51
C PRO A 216 17.60 -0.90 -9.97
N GLY A 217 18.52 -0.79 -10.94
CA GLY A 217 18.20 -0.65 -12.36
C GLY A 217 17.63 -1.93 -13.00
N LEU A 218 18.10 -3.11 -12.64
CA LEU A 218 17.60 -4.37 -13.19
C LEU A 218 16.15 -4.67 -12.74
N PRO A 219 15.80 -4.59 -11.44
CA PRO A 219 14.41 -4.66 -10.99
C PRO A 219 13.53 -3.58 -11.62
N LEU A 220 14.05 -2.35 -11.79
CA LEU A 220 13.34 -1.26 -12.46
C LEU A 220 12.97 -1.63 -13.89
N LEU A 221 13.92 -2.13 -14.67
CA LEU A 221 13.68 -2.50 -16.07
C LEU A 221 12.66 -3.63 -16.18
N TRP A 222 12.75 -4.62 -15.29
CA TRP A 222 11.78 -5.72 -15.23
C TRP A 222 10.37 -5.22 -14.89
N ASP A 223 10.23 -4.43 -13.83
CA ASP A 223 8.96 -3.86 -13.39
C ASP A 223 8.35 -2.98 -14.49
N LEU A 224 9.12 -2.07 -15.09
CA LEU A 224 8.66 -1.26 -16.21
C LEU A 224 8.20 -2.12 -17.39
N ALA A 225 8.96 -3.15 -17.76
CA ALA A 225 8.61 -4.02 -18.87
C ALA A 225 7.27 -4.73 -18.63
N VAL A 226 7.08 -5.34 -17.46
CA VAL A 226 5.84 -6.06 -17.14
C VAL A 226 4.66 -5.09 -16.97
N THR A 227 4.85 -4.04 -16.17
CA THR A 227 3.79 -3.13 -15.74
C THR A 227 3.34 -2.19 -16.86
N LEU A 228 4.25 -1.68 -17.69
CA LEU A 228 3.86 -0.87 -18.87
C LEU A 228 3.25 -1.74 -19.97
N THR A 229 3.71 -2.97 -20.16
CA THR A 229 3.07 -3.90 -21.10
C THR A 229 1.65 -4.24 -20.66
N ALA A 230 1.44 -4.54 -19.38
CA ALA A 230 0.11 -4.78 -18.82
C ALA A 230 -0.79 -3.54 -18.97
N SER A 231 -0.26 -2.35 -18.65
CA SER A 231 -0.97 -1.08 -18.80
C SER A 231 -1.33 -0.79 -20.26
N TRP A 232 -0.42 -1.07 -21.20
CA TRP A 232 -0.69 -0.98 -22.64
C TRP A 232 -1.83 -1.91 -23.07
N GLN A 233 -1.80 -3.17 -22.63
CA GLN A 233 -2.88 -4.13 -22.91
C GLN A 233 -4.21 -3.68 -22.30
N LYS A 234 -4.21 -3.16 -21.07
CA LYS A 234 -5.43 -2.64 -20.42
C LYS A 234 -6.01 -1.42 -21.14
N ILE A 235 -5.18 -0.56 -21.72
CA ILE A 235 -5.63 0.65 -22.41
C ILE A 235 -6.05 0.35 -23.85
N PHE A 236 -5.28 -0.45 -24.60
CA PHE A 236 -5.42 -0.58 -26.05
C PHE A 236 -5.92 -1.95 -26.54
N SER A 237 -6.04 -2.96 -25.68
CA SER A 237 -6.50 -4.29 -26.13
C SER A 237 -7.95 -4.24 -26.62
N ARG A 238 -8.18 -4.91 -27.75
CA ARG A 238 -9.52 -5.14 -28.33
C ARG A 238 -10.26 -6.30 -27.68
N ASP A 239 -9.61 -7.04 -26.79
CA ASP A 239 -10.27 -8.08 -26.00
C ASP A 239 -11.07 -7.42 -24.85
N PRO A 240 -12.40 -7.61 -24.76
CA PRO A 240 -13.22 -7.06 -23.69
C PRO A 240 -12.88 -7.58 -22.30
N ALA A 241 -12.25 -8.75 -22.20
CA ALA A 241 -11.77 -9.30 -20.93
C ALA A 241 -10.54 -8.54 -20.39
N VAL A 242 -9.82 -7.85 -21.28
CA VAL A 242 -8.54 -7.20 -20.97
C VAL A 242 -8.67 -5.67 -21.02
N GLY A 243 -9.21 -5.11 -22.11
CA GLY A 243 -9.20 -3.67 -22.39
C GLY A 243 -10.33 -2.89 -21.74
N TYR A 244 -10.01 -1.88 -20.93
CA TYR A 244 -10.99 -1.03 -20.24
C TYR A 244 -11.86 -0.23 -21.21
N TRP A 245 -11.28 0.34 -22.27
CA TRP A 245 -12.02 1.14 -23.26
C TRP A 245 -12.89 0.27 -24.15
N THR A 246 -12.43 -0.93 -24.50
CA THR A 246 -13.24 -1.90 -25.23
C THR A 246 -14.45 -2.31 -24.40
N GLN A 247 -14.24 -2.67 -23.12
CA GLN A 247 -15.33 -2.98 -22.21
C GLN A 247 -16.31 -1.80 -22.08
N HIS A 248 -15.81 -0.59 -21.86
CA HIS A 248 -16.63 0.62 -21.80
C HIS A 248 -17.52 0.78 -23.06
N SER A 249 -16.92 0.67 -24.25
CA SER A 249 -17.63 0.83 -25.52
C SER A 249 -18.75 -0.21 -25.71
N GLN A 250 -18.55 -1.46 -25.25
CA GLN A 250 -19.55 -2.51 -25.35
C GLN A 250 -20.73 -2.27 -24.42
N TYR A 251 -20.47 -1.83 -23.19
CA TYR A 251 -21.54 -1.51 -22.23
C TYR A 251 -22.33 -0.28 -22.68
N VAL A 252 -21.66 0.74 -23.24
CA VAL A 252 -22.31 1.90 -23.86
C VAL A 252 -23.16 1.49 -25.06
N ALA A 253 -22.64 0.64 -25.95
CA ALA A 253 -23.39 0.12 -27.10
C ALA A 253 -24.61 -0.71 -26.66
N ALA A 254 -24.46 -1.53 -25.60
CA ALA A 254 -25.56 -2.29 -25.03
C ALA A 254 -26.67 -1.37 -24.48
N LYS A 255 -26.29 -0.28 -23.79
CA LYS A 255 -27.22 0.75 -23.33
C LYS A 255 -27.95 1.41 -24.49
N HIS A 256 -27.23 1.82 -25.53
CA HIS A 256 -27.83 2.43 -26.73
C HIS A 256 -28.75 1.47 -27.50
N ALA A 257 -28.46 0.16 -27.45
CA ALA A 257 -29.33 -0.88 -28.00
C ALA A 257 -30.57 -1.19 -27.13
N GLY A 258 -30.82 -0.41 -26.06
CA GLY A 258 -31.96 -0.58 -25.17
C GLY A 258 -31.85 -1.79 -24.24
N LYS A 259 -30.67 -2.40 -24.10
CA LYS A 259 -30.48 -3.54 -23.18
C LYS A 259 -30.43 -3.02 -21.75
N THR A 260 -31.18 -3.68 -20.87
CA THR A 260 -31.15 -3.43 -19.42
C THR A 260 -30.24 -4.41 -18.68
N VAL A 261 -29.76 -5.46 -19.35
CA VAL A 261 -28.91 -6.52 -18.82
C VAL A 261 -27.80 -6.80 -19.85
N PHE A 262 -26.54 -6.73 -19.41
CA PHE A 262 -25.39 -7.01 -20.28
C PHE A 262 -24.16 -7.38 -19.46
N GLY A 263 -23.51 -8.50 -19.80
CA GLY A 263 -22.33 -8.99 -19.10
C GLY A 263 -22.61 -9.23 -17.62
N SER A 264 -21.86 -8.55 -16.75
CA SER A 264 -22.03 -8.59 -15.29
C SER A 264 -23.21 -7.76 -14.76
N ALA A 265 -23.78 -6.85 -15.55
CA ALA A 265 -24.86 -5.97 -15.11
C ALA A 265 -26.22 -6.67 -15.23
N LYS A 266 -26.96 -6.76 -14.11
CA LYS A 266 -28.28 -7.42 -14.01
C LYS A 266 -29.47 -6.47 -14.10
N ASN A 267 -29.23 -5.16 -14.16
CA ASN A 267 -30.26 -4.14 -14.33
C ASN A 267 -29.68 -2.85 -14.94
N ALA A 268 -30.55 -1.91 -15.33
CA ALA A 268 -30.14 -0.69 -16.01
C ALA A 268 -29.22 0.22 -15.16
N HIS A 269 -29.43 0.26 -13.83
CA HIS A 269 -28.56 1.01 -12.92
C HIS A 269 -27.14 0.44 -12.89
N GLN A 270 -27.03 -0.88 -12.77
CA GLN A 270 -25.78 -1.61 -12.81
C GLN A 270 -25.05 -1.46 -14.15
N LEU A 271 -25.78 -1.30 -15.25
CA LEU A 271 -25.20 -1.02 -16.55
C LEU A 271 -24.50 0.35 -16.55
N ASP A 272 -25.15 1.37 -15.97
CA ASP A 272 -24.60 2.73 -15.84
C ASP A 272 -23.40 2.79 -14.89
N GLU A 273 -23.44 2.03 -13.80
CA GLU A 273 -22.31 1.87 -12.89
C GLU A 273 -21.08 1.31 -13.62
N VAL A 274 -21.23 0.23 -14.38
CA VAL A 274 -20.10 -0.37 -15.12
C VAL A 274 -19.54 0.61 -16.17
N ILE A 275 -20.40 1.37 -16.86
CA ILE A 275 -19.97 2.40 -17.82
C ILE A 275 -19.12 3.47 -17.12
N ARG A 276 -19.58 3.99 -15.98
CA ARG A 276 -18.84 4.98 -15.18
C ARG A 276 -17.50 4.42 -14.69
N ASN A 277 -17.52 3.19 -14.16
CA ASN A 277 -16.35 2.60 -13.53
C ASN A 277 -15.26 2.26 -14.56
N THR A 278 -15.64 1.72 -15.72
CA THR A 278 -14.70 1.45 -16.82
C THR A 278 -14.10 2.73 -17.40
N PHE A 279 -14.86 3.82 -17.46
CA PHE A 279 -14.35 5.13 -17.86
C PHE A 279 -13.31 5.68 -16.87
N ILE A 280 -13.61 5.63 -15.57
CA ILE A 280 -12.70 6.08 -14.51
C ILE A 280 -11.42 5.24 -14.53
N GLN A 281 -11.54 3.91 -14.59
CA GLN A 281 -10.39 3.00 -14.67
C GLN A 281 -9.50 3.27 -15.89
N GLY A 282 -10.11 3.37 -17.08
CA GLY A 282 -9.39 3.64 -18.31
C GLY A 282 -8.63 4.97 -18.26
N SER A 283 -9.27 6.01 -17.75
CA SER A 283 -8.68 7.34 -17.63
C SER A 283 -7.56 7.39 -16.60
N LEU A 284 -7.77 6.81 -15.41
CA LEU A 284 -6.75 6.76 -14.35
C LEU A 284 -5.55 5.91 -14.74
N SER A 285 -5.76 4.80 -15.45
CA SER A 285 -4.67 3.96 -15.96
C SER A 285 -3.76 4.72 -16.92
N ILE A 286 -4.32 5.56 -17.79
CA ILE A 286 -3.54 6.43 -18.70
C ILE A 286 -2.76 7.46 -17.89
N LEU A 287 -3.41 8.13 -16.93
CA LEU A 287 -2.78 9.13 -16.09
C LEU A 287 -1.57 8.56 -15.32
N PHE A 288 -1.74 7.42 -14.65
CA PHE A 288 -0.67 6.80 -13.88
C PHE A 288 0.50 6.37 -14.76
N ALA A 289 0.23 5.73 -15.90
CA ALA A 289 1.29 5.34 -16.84
C ALA A 289 2.05 6.57 -17.36
N ALA A 290 1.35 7.65 -17.71
CA ALA A 290 1.96 8.89 -18.18
C ALA A 290 2.87 9.52 -17.10
N VAL A 291 2.42 9.58 -15.85
CA VAL A 291 3.23 10.10 -14.73
C VAL A 291 4.51 9.30 -14.55
N VAL A 292 4.44 7.97 -14.56
CA VAL A 292 5.63 7.11 -14.45
C VAL A 292 6.60 7.35 -15.60
N ILE A 293 6.10 7.45 -16.84
CA ILE A 293 6.95 7.73 -18.01
C ILE A 293 7.65 9.08 -17.85
N VAL A 294 6.94 10.12 -17.41
CA VAL A 294 7.54 11.45 -17.16
C VAL A 294 8.64 11.37 -16.10
N VAL A 295 8.39 10.69 -14.99
CA VAL A 295 9.38 10.50 -13.91
C VAL A 295 10.59 9.70 -14.40
N LEU A 296 10.37 8.66 -15.20
CA LEU A 296 11.43 7.84 -15.79
C LEU A 296 12.30 8.67 -16.72
N VAL A 297 11.70 9.44 -17.63
CA VAL A 297 12.42 10.34 -18.55
C VAL A 297 13.21 11.39 -17.76
N ALA A 298 12.61 12.00 -16.74
CA ALA A 298 13.30 12.93 -15.87
C ALA A 298 14.48 12.27 -15.13
N GLY A 299 14.29 11.05 -14.62
CA GLY A 299 15.34 10.26 -13.97
C GLY A 299 16.51 9.95 -14.91
N ILE A 300 16.22 9.54 -16.14
CA ILE A 300 17.23 9.31 -17.19
C ILE A 300 17.98 10.61 -17.52
N ALA A 301 17.28 11.73 -17.68
CA ALA A 301 17.89 13.02 -17.97
C ALA A 301 18.83 13.48 -16.84
N VAL A 302 18.38 13.38 -15.58
CA VAL A 302 19.21 13.70 -14.41
C VAL A 302 20.42 12.78 -14.32
N SER A 303 20.22 11.47 -14.50
CA SER A 303 21.31 10.49 -14.44
C SER A 303 22.35 10.75 -15.53
N SER A 304 21.91 11.06 -16.74
CA SER A 304 22.77 11.40 -17.88
C SER A 304 23.57 12.68 -17.62
N ASN A 305 22.95 13.71 -17.04
CA ASN A 305 23.64 14.95 -16.68
C ASN A 305 24.71 14.73 -15.62
N VAL A 306 24.43 13.88 -14.62
CA VAL A 306 25.40 13.51 -13.58
C VAL A 306 26.59 12.76 -14.17
N ILE A 307 26.34 11.77 -15.03
CA ILE A 307 27.40 10.99 -15.69
C ILE A 307 28.26 11.89 -16.59
N ARG A 308 27.68 12.91 -17.21
CA ARG A 308 28.38 13.92 -18.02
C ARG A 308 29.11 15.01 -17.20
N GLY A 309 29.06 14.95 -15.87
CA GLY A 309 29.70 15.94 -14.99
C GLY A 309 28.94 17.26 -14.84
N VAL A 310 27.72 17.37 -15.36
CA VAL A 310 26.84 18.57 -15.26
C VAL A 310 25.77 18.38 -14.16
N GLY A 311 25.97 17.41 -13.27
CA GLY A 311 25.04 17.08 -12.21
C GLY A 311 24.97 18.16 -11.12
N LYS A 312 23.76 18.46 -10.63
CA LYS A 312 23.60 19.28 -9.41
C LYS A 312 24.15 18.50 -8.20
N PRO A 313 24.86 19.16 -7.28
CA PRO A 313 25.39 18.52 -6.08
C PRO A 313 24.28 17.87 -5.23
N LEU A 314 24.67 16.93 -4.37
CA LEU A 314 23.78 16.35 -3.38
C LEU A 314 23.39 17.45 -2.36
N THR A 315 22.13 17.45 -1.95
CA THR A 315 21.61 18.32 -0.87
C THR A 315 21.73 17.62 0.48
N GLU A 316 22.60 16.61 0.58
CA GLU A 316 22.86 15.85 1.80
C GLU A 316 23.77 16.69 2.70
N ASP A 317 23.39 16.85 3.96
CA ASP A 317 24.26 17.47 4.95
C ASP A 317 25.54 16.66 5.11
N LEU A 318 26.65 17.34 5.41
CA LEU A 318 27.92 16.67 5.64
C LEU A 318 27.77 15.64 6.78
N PRO A 319 28.36 14.44 6.64
CA PRO A 319 28.26 13.41 7.67
C PRO A 319 28.75 13.95 9.01
N VAL A 320 27.85 14.04 9.99
CA VAL A 320 28.20 14.42 11.36
C VAL A 320 28.51 13.14 12.14
N PRO A 321 29.70 13.01 12.75
CA PRO A 321 30.01 11.85 13.58
C PRO A 321 28.97 11.66 14.69
N SER A 322 28.49 10.42 14.87
CA SER A 322 27.55 10.09 15.93
C SER A 322 28.18 10.42 17.29
N LYS A 323 27.45 11.19 18.10
CA LYS A 323 27.80 11.44 19.51
C LYS A 323 27.27 10.35 20.43
N ILE A 324 26.62 9.32 19.89
CA ILE A 324 25.98 8.23 20.63
C ILE A 324 26.77 6.95 20.41
N PHE A 325 27.19 6.32 21.50
CA PHE A 325 27.75 4.97 21.48
C PHE A 325 26.62 3.95 21.25
N ALA A 326 26.75 3.15 20.19
CA ALA A 326 25.86 2.02 19.89
C ALA A 326 26.65 0.71 19.93
N PRO A 327 26.13 -0.34 20.59
CA PRO A 327 26.75 -1.68 20.56
C PRO A 327 26.74 -2.26 19.15
N ALA A 328 27.65 -3.21 18.86
CA ALA A 328 27.79 -3.82 17.55
C ALA A 328 26.64 -4.78 17.18
N GLY A 329 25.84 -5.21 18.17
CA GLY A 329 24.70 -6.12 17.97
C GLY A 329 23.43 -5.68 18.71
N LEU A 330 22.35 -6.44 18.50
CA LEU A 330 21.03 -6.22 19.14
C LEU A 330 21.08 -6.27 20.67
N VAL A 331 21.97 -7.11 21.22
CA VAL A 331 22.19 -7.23 22.66
C VAL A 331 23.61 -6.77 22.95
N SER A 332 23.72 -5.74 23.80
CA SER A 332 25.02 -5.27 24.28
C SER A 332 25.78 -6.38 25.00
N THR A 333 27.07 -6.48 24.75
CA THR A 333 27.97 -7.29 25.57
C THR A 333 28.25 -6.58 26.90
N PRO A 334 28.71 -7.29 27.95
CA PRO A 334 29.14 -6.65 29.19
C PRO A 334 30.21 -5.56 28.99
N GLY A 335 31.16 -5.79 28.06
CA GLY A 335 32.19 -4.82 27.71
C GLY A 335 31.62 -3.55 27.05
N GLU A 336 30.71 -3.70 26.09
CA GLU A 336 30.04 -2.57 25.45
C GLU A 336 29.14 -1.80 26.43
N ARG A 337 28.54 -2.47 27.43
CA ARG A 337 27.82 -1.77 28.50
C ARG A 337 28.74 -0.91 29.37
N ALA A 338 29.94 -1.40 29.66
CA ALA A 338 30.93 -0.63 30.40
C ALA A 338 31.40 0.60 29.61
N VAL A 339 31.70 0.42 28.31
CA VAL A 339 32.07 1.51 27.39
C VAL A 339 30.94 2.52 27.25
N LYS A 340 29.69 2.06 27.10
CA LYS A 340 28.51 2.94 27.08
C LYS A 340 28.41 3.79 28.34
N LYS A 341 28.61 3.20 29.51
CA LYS A 341 28.56 3.91 30.80
C LYS A 341 29.65 4.98 30.91
N GLN A 342 30.87 4.68 30.43
CA GLN A 342 31.96 5.65 30.37
C GLN A 342 31.66 6.79 29.39
N TRP A 343 31.12 6.46 28.21
CA TRP A 343 30.74 7.42 27.18
C TRP A 343 29.62 8.36 27.65
N ASP A 344 28.58 7.81 28.29
CA ASP A 344 27.46 8.59 28.83
C ASP A 344 27.95 9.54 29.96
N ALA A 345 28.90 9.10 30.80
CA ALA A 345 29.55 9.96 31.81
C ALA A 345 30.40 11.08 31.19
N HIS A 346 31.12 10.79 30.09
CA HIS A 346 31.88 11.80 29.35
C HIS A 346 30.97 12.86 28.70
N LEU A 347 29.83 12.46 28.16
CA LEU A 347 28.85 13.40 27.60
C LEU A 347 28.25 14.33 28.66
N LEU A 348 28.01 13.82 29.88
CA LEU A 348 27.47 14.62 30.99
C LEU A 348 28.48 15.67 31.48
N THR A 349 29.77 15.31 31.57
CA THR A 349 30.83 16.25 31.96
C THR A 349 31.08 17.32 30.89
N THR A 350 31.02 16.95 29.61
CA THR A 350 31.21 17.89 28.50
C THR A 350 30.03 18.87 28.34
N ARG A 351 28.82 18.49 28.76
CA ARG A 351 27.63 19.37 28.77
C ARG A 351 27.54 20.28 30.01
N ALA A 352 28.29 19.99 31.07
CA ALA A 352 28.28 20.74 32.33
C ALA A 352 29.37 21.82 32.44
N GLY A 353 30.15 22.05 31.37
CA GLY A 353 31.09 23.19 31.31
C GLY A 353 30.34 24.53 31.27
N PRO A 354 30.95 25.64 31.75
CA PRO A 354 30.28 26.93 31.86
C PRO A 354 29.85 27.43 30.47
N PRO A 355 28.79 28.27 30.38
CA PRO A 355 28.34 28.82 29.11
C PRO A 355 29.46 29.65 28.51
N SER A 356 30.09 29.17 27.44
CA SER A 356 30.98 29.98 26.62
C SER A 356 30.11 30.99 25.89
N GLY A 357 30.16 32.24 26.37
CA GLY A 357 29.72 33.38 25.58
C GLY A 357 30.46 33.38 24.24
N GLY A 358 29.73 33.67 23.16
CA GLY A 358 30.36 33.99 21.88
C GLY A 358 31.38 35.12 22.04
N PRO A 359 32.36 35.21 21.14
CA PRO A 359 32.02 35.82 19.85
C PRO A 359 32.75 35.23 18.65
N GLY A 360 32.23 35.53 17.46
CA GLY A 360 33.06 35.99 16.36
C GLY A 360 33.60 34.92 15.41
N ALA A 361 33.43 35.23 14.14
CA ALA A 361 33.93 34.50 13.00
C ALA A 361 35.48 34.54 12.87
N ASN A 362 35.96 33.61 12.03
CA ASN A 362 37.18 33.66 11.21
C ASN A 362 38.54 33.31 11.85
N HIS A 363 39.36 32.73 10.96
CA HIS A 363 40.80 32.45 11.01
C HIS A 363 41.21 31.13 11.71
N LEU A 364 42.07 30.24 11.19
CA LEU A 364 42.94 30.06 10.00
C LEU A 364 43.17 28.52 9.91
N GLU A 365 43.10 27.86 8.76
CA GLU A 365 44.16 27.67 7.76
C GLU A 365 45.52 27.15 8.30
N SER A 366 45.92 25.97 7.79
CA SER A 366 47.27 25.39 7.68
C SER A 366 48.00 24.81 8.91
N ALA A 367 48.26 23.50 8.86
CA ALA A 367 49.53 22.81 9.16
C ALA A 367 49.26 21.29 9.14
N SER A 368 49.61 20.57 8.07
CA SER A 368 50.94 19.99 7.82
C SER A 368 51.17 18.66 8.57
N SER A 369 51.27 17.60 7.77
CA SER A 369 52.07 16.37 7.94
C SER A 369 52.79 16.11 9.27
N ALA A 370 52.60 14.91 9.83
CA ALA A 370 53.63 13.91 10.15
C ALA A 370 53.11 12.93 11.22
N GLY A 371 53.27 11.62 10.97
CA GLY A 371 52.91 10.53 11.88
C GLY A 371 52.39 9.32 11.13
#